data_AF-J8F8P0-F1
#
_entry.id   AF-J8F8P0-F1
#
_cell.length_a   1.000
_cell.length_b   1.000
_cell.length_c   1.000
_cell.angle_alpha   90.00
_cell.angle_beta   90.00
_cell.angle_gamma   90.00
#
_symmetry.space_group_name_H-M   'P 1'
#
loop_
_entity.id
_entity.type
_entity.pdbx_description
1 polymer ?
#
loop_
_entity_poly.entity_id
_entity_poly.type
_entity_poly.pdbx_seq_one_letter_code
_entity_poly.pdbx_strand_id
1 'polypeptide(L)'
;MNQAFKALADPTRRKILDLLKEGDLTAGEIAEQFNMTKPSISHHLNALKNAELIQDEKKGQFVMYSLNTTVFQDLLTWVFTFTNKGEEEK
;
A
#
# COMPACT_ATOMS: atom_id res chain seq x y z
N MET A 1 -5.13 -0.97 -11.38
CA MET A 1 -4.13 -2.05 -11.55
C MET A 1 -2.72 -1.56 -11.92
N ASN A 2 -2.49 -0.85 -13.03
CA ASN A 2 -1.14 -0.33 -13.39
C ASN A 2 -0.52 0.56 -12.28
N GLN A 3 -1.33 1.41 -11.65
CA GLN A 3 -0.88 2.25 -10.54
C GLN A 3 -0.44 1.47 -9.30
N ALA A 4 -1.05 0.30 -9.02
CA ALA A 4 -0.66 -0.56 -7.90
C ALA A 4 0.73 -1.17 -8.12
N PHE A 5 1.00 -1.73 -9.29
CA PHE A 5 2.35 -2.23 -9.61
C PHE A 5 3.40 -1.11 -9.62
N LYS A 6 3.06 0.05 -10.19
CA LYS A 6 3.92 1.24 -10.14
C LYS A 6 4.18 1.69 -8.70
N ALA A 7 3.20 1.54 -7.81
CA ALA A 7 3.33 1.86 -6.40
C ALA A 7 4.23 0.87 -5.66
N LEU A 8 4.03 -0.42 -5.88
CA LEU A 8 4.80 -1.52 -5.29
C LEU A 8 6.26 -1.60 -5.81
N ALA A 9 6.56 -1.00 -6.97
CA ALA A 9 7.92 -0.98 -7.52
C ALA A 9 8.92 -0.16 -6.66
N ASP A 10 8.42 0.72 -5.79
CA ASP A 10 9.26 1.59 -4.96
C ASP A 10 9.48 1.00 -3.56
N PRO A 11 10.74 0.92 -3.09
CA PRO A 11 11.07 0.31 -1.80
C PRO A 11 10.55 1.09 -0.60
N THR A 12 10.50 2.42 -0.66
CA THR A 12 9.96 3.27 0.42
C THR A 12 8.48 2.98 0.60
N ARG A 13 7.73 2.89 -0.50
CA ARG A 13 6.30 2.57 -0.48
C ARG A 13 6.04 1.17 0.05
N ARG A 14 6.85 0.16 -0.31
CA ARG A 14 6.77 -1.18 0.30
C ARG A 14 7.00 -1.14 1.80
N LYS A 15 8.02 -0.41 2.27
CA LYS A 15 8.28 -0.26 3.70
C LYS A 15 7.11 0.42 4.44
N ILE A 16 6.44 1.39 3.83
CA ILE A 16 5.22 1.99 4.42
C ILE A 16 4.11 0.93 4.55
N LEU A 17 3.91 0.10 3.52
CA LEU A 17 2.93 -0.98 3.58
C LEU A 17 3.28 -2.02 4.66
N ASP A 18 4.57 -2.33 4.84
CA ASP A 18 5.04 -3.22 5.92
C ASP A 18 4.75 -2.62 7.31
N LEU A 19 4.91 -1.30 7.50
CA LEU A 19 4.53 -0.64 8.75
C LEU A 19 3.02 -0.73 9.00
N LEU A 20 2.21 -0.47 7.97
CA LEU A 20 0.75 -0.49 8.06
C LEU A 20 0.17 -1.89 8.22
N LYS A 21 0.94 -2.93 7.90
CA LYS A 21 0.59 -4.32 8.18
C LYS A 21 0.54 -4.60 9.69
N GLU A 22 1.38 -3.93 10.47
CA GLU A 22 1.43 -4.11 11.92
C GLU A 22 0.36 -3.28 12.66
N GLY A 23 -0.21 -2.27 12.00
CA GLY A 23 -1.34 -1.49 12.51
C GLY A 23 -1.56 -0.15 11.81
N ASP A 24 -2.69 0.48 12.11
CA ASP A 24 -3.02 1.81 11.60
C ASP A 24 -2.07 2.87 12.18
N LEU A 25 -1.56 3.76 11.34
CA LEU A 25 -0.61 4.81 11.74
C LEU A 25 -0.98 6.16 11.14
N THR A 26 -0.64 7.24 11.83
CA THR A 26 -0.68 8.59 11.29
C THR A 26 0.48 8.84 10.32
N ALA A 27 0.34 9.85 9.45
CA ALA A 27 1.45 10.29 8.60
C ALA A 27 2.70 10.73 9.42
N GLY A 28 2.50 11.21 10.65
CA GLY A 28 3.58 11.58 11.56
C GLY A 28 4.37 10.36 12.03
N GLU A 29 3.68 9.36 12.58
CA GLU A 29 4.28 8.11 13.06
C GLU A 29 4.98 7.35 11.90
N ILE A 30 4.39 7.35 10.71
CA ILE A 30 5.03 6.79 9.52
C ILE A 30 6.32 7.56 9.21
N ALA A 31 6.28 8.90 9.21
CA ALA A 31 7.45 9.71 8.86
C ALA A 31 8.63 9.52 9.82
N GLU A 32 8.38 9.24 11.10
CA GLU A 32 9.42 8.95 12.09
C GLU A 32 10.25 7.70 11.76
N GLN A 33 9.73 6.78 10.94
CA GLN A 33 10.41 5.55 10.52
C GLN A 33 11.35 5.73 9.30
N PHE A 34 11.49 6.97 8.81
CA PHE A 34 12.29 7.31 7.63
C PHE A 34 13.17 8.52 7.87
N ASN A 35 14.36 8.51 7.27
CA ASN A 35 15.21 9.70 7.22
C ASN A 35 14.80 10.60 6.03
N MET A 36 13.53 11.03 6.03
CA MET A 36 12.91 11.80 4.95
C MET A 36 12.05 12.93 5.51
N THR A 37 11.77 13.94 4.68
CA THR A 37 10.90 15.05 5.08
C THR A 37 9.42 14.60 5.12
N LYS A 38 8.61 15.25 5.97
CA LYS A 38 7.16 14.99 6.02
C LYS A 38 6.47 15.17 4.66
N PRO A 39 6.75 16.22 3.85
CA PRO A 39 6.20 16.33 2.50
C PRO A 39 6.55 15.16 1.59
N SER A 40 7.78 14.62 1.68
CA SER A 40 8.18 13.44 0.90
C SER A 40 7.36 12.21 1.30
N ILE A 41 7.13 12.00 2.60
CA ILE A 41 6.28 10.90 3.08
C ILE A 41 4.83 11.09 2.64
N SER A 42 4.28 12.30 2.74
CA SER A 42 2.95 12.61 2.22
C SER A 42 2.81 12.33 0.72
N HIS A 43 3.86 12.57 -0.07
CA HIS A 43 3.88 12.21 -1.49
C HIS A 43 3.77 10.69 -1.71
N HIS A 44 4.52 9.89 -0.93
CA HIS A 44 4.42 8.43 -1.00
C HIS A 44 3.04 7.92 -0.55
N LEU A 45 2.48 8.47 0.53
CA LEU A 45 1.14 8.12 1.02
C LEU A 45 0.07 8.45 -0.04
N ASN A 46 0.15 9.61 -0.68
CA ASN A 46 -0.76 9.96 -1.77
C ASN A 46 -0.63 9.00 -2.96
N ALA A 47 0.59 8.60 -3.32
CA ALA A 47 0.79 7.64 -4.41
C ALA A 47 0.22 6.26 -4.07
N LEU A 48 0.35 5.80 -2.82
CA LEU A 48 -0.25 4.56 -2.33
C LEU A 48 -1.78 4.62 -2.29
N LYS A 49 -2.34 5.75 -1.84
CA LYS A 49 -3.79 6.00 -1.80
C LYS A 49 -4.39 6.06 -3.21
N ASN A 50 -3.73 6.75 -4.14
CA ASN A 50 -4.14 6.79 -5.55
C ASN A 50 -4.03 5.42 -6.24
N ALA A 51 -3.19 4.53 -5.71
CA ALA A 51 -3.10 3.15 -6.13
C ALA A 51 -4.06 2.22 -5.37
N GLU A 52 -4.88 2.79 -4.48
CA GLU A 52 -5.87 2.13 -3.62
C GLU A 52 -5.26 1.06 -2.70
N LEU A 53 -3.95 1.07 -2.46
CA LEU A 53 -3.25 0.11 -1.59
C LEU A 53 -3.42 0.45 -0.10
N ILE A 54 -3.70 1.72 0.19
CA ILE A 54 -3.99 2.21 1.53
C ILE A 54 -5.23 3.07 1.49
N GLN A 55 -5.86 3.21 2.64
CA GLN A 55 -6.96 4.13 2.89
C GLN A 55 -6.64 5.03 4.07
N ASP A 56 -7.35 6.14 4.18
CA ASP A 56 -7.23 7.09 5.28
C ASP A 56 -8.58 7.39 5.91
N GLU A 57 -8.59 7.49 7.24
CA GLU A 57 -9.77 7.81 8.03
C GLU A 57 -9.44 8.91 9.03
N LYS A 58 -10.30 9.93 9.12
CA LYS A 58 -10.14 10.98 10.12
C LYS A 58 -10.66 10.51 11.47
N LYS A 59 -9.77 10.33 12.44
CA LYS A 59 -10.08 10.00 13.84
C LYS A 59 -9.73 11.19 14.74
N GLY A 60 -10.74 12.01 15.04
CA GLY A 60 -10.58 13.27 15.78
C GLY A 60 -9.75 14.29 15.01
N GLN A 61 -8.60 14.68 15.58
CA GLN A 61 -7.65 15.62 14.94
C GLN A 61 -6.64 14.92 14.02
N PHE A 62 -6.57 13.59 14.04
CA PHE A 62 -5.58 12.81 13.30
C PHE A 62 -6.20 12.15 12.07
N VAL A 63 -5.37 11.93 11.06
CA VAL A 63 -5.67 11.09 9.90
C VAL A 63 -4.89 9.80 10.07
N MET A 64 -5.61 8.69 10.23
CA MET A 64 -5.05 7.35 10.34
C MET A 64 -5.02 6.72 8.97
N TYR A 65 -3.89 6.12 8.61
CA TYR A 65 -3.73 5.33 7.40
C TYR A 65 -3.76 3.84 7.74
N SER A 66 -4.37 3.05 6.87
CA SER A 66 -4.45 1.59 7.01
C SER A 66 -4.36 0.90 5.64
N LEU A 67 -4.04 -0.40 5.63
CA LEU A 67 -4.01 -1.18 4.39
C LEU A 67 -5.43 -1.37 3.84
N ASN A 68 -5.58 -1.22 2.53
CA ASN A 68 -6.79 -1.63 1.83
C ASN A 68 -6.66 -3.09 1.38
N THR A 69 -7.08 -4.01 2.23
CA THR A 69 -6.91 -5.46 2.03
C THR A 69 -7.66 -5.99 0.82
N THR A 70 -8.78 -5.36 0.42
CA THR A 70 -9.56 -5.74 -0.76
C THR A 70 -8.72 -5.66 -2.04
N VAL A 71 -7.98 -4.57 -2.23
CA VAL A 71 -7.16 -4.38 -3.44
C VAL A 71 -6.00 -5.38 -3.49
N PHE A 72 -5.46 -5.79 -2.34
CA PHE A 72 -4.46 -6.87 -2.29
C PHE A 72 -5.04 -8.22 -2.72
N GLN A 73 -6.29 -8.53 -2.38
CA GLN A 73 -6.95 -9.77 -2.81
C GLN A 73 -7.11 -9.81 -4.34
N ASP A 74 -7.51 -8.69 -4.96
CA ASP A 74 -7.63 -8.59 -6.42
C ASP A 74 -6.27 -8.74 -7.11
N LEU A 75 -5.22 -8.13 -6.56
CA LEU A 75 -3.86 -8.26 -7.09
C LEU A 75 -3.36 -9.71 -6.99
N LEU A 76 -3.55 -10.37 -5.85
CA LEU A 76 -3.15 -11.76 -5.66
C LEU A 76 -3.93 -12.68 -6.61
N THR A 77 -5.25 -12.49 -6.72
CA THR A 77 -6.10 -13.24 -7.65
C THR A 77 -5.58 -13.10 -9.08
N TRP A 78 -5.29 -11.87 -9.51
CA TRP A 78 -4.69 -11.62 -10.82
C TRP A 78 -3.34 -12.32 -10.99
N VAL A 79 -2.43 -12.24 -10.01
CA VAL A 79 -1.13 -12.94 -10.07
C VAL A 79 -1.32 -14.46 -10.20
N PHE A 80 -2.27 -15.03 -9.45
CA PHE A 80 -2.58 -16.45 -9.52
C PHE A 80 -3.06 -16.90 -10.91
N THR A 81 -3.73 -16.02 -11.69
CA THR A 81 -4.10 -16.35 -13.08
C THR A 81 -2.89 -16.61 -13.99
N PHE A 82 -1.71 -16.07 -13.66
CA PHE A 82 -0.47 -16.32 -14.41
C PHE A 82 0.35 -17.47 -13.84
N THR A 83 0.25 -17.74 -12.53
CA THR A 83 0.98 -18.86 -11.91
C THR A 83 0.25 -20.20 -12.04
N ASN A 84 -1.07 -20.19 -12.27
CA ASN A 84 -1.87 -21.40 -12.53
C ASN A 84 -1.95 -21.79 -14.02
N LYS A 85 -1.02 -21.33 -14.85
CA LYS A 85 -0.92 -21.78 -16.24
C LYS A 85 -0.29 -23.19 -16.29
N GLY A 86 -1.06 -24.21 -15.90
CA GLY A 86 -0.55 -25.58 -15.80
C GLY A 86 -1.56 -26.72 -15.64
N GLU A 87 -2.87 -26.50 -15.70
CA GLU A 87 -3.86 -27.60 -15.64
C GLU A 87 -5.06 -27.37 -16.57
N GLU A 88 -4.82 -27.27 -17.88
CA GLU A 88 -5.84 -27.59 -18.89
C GLU A 88 -5.20 -28.36 -20.06
N GLU A 89 -4.81 -29.60 -19.78
CA GLU A 89 -4.83 -30.68 -20.77
C GLU A 89 -5.50 -31.90 -20.12
N LYS A 90 -6.79 -32.08 -20.41
CA LYS A 90 -7.43 -33.36 -20.76
C LYS A 90 -8.90 -33.19 -21.12
#